data_AF-A0A1H7C4A5-F1
#
_entry.id   AF-A0A1H7C4A5-F1
#
_cell.length_a   1.000
_cell.length_b   1.000
_cell.length_c   1.000
_cell.angle_alpha   90.00
_cell.angle_beta   90.00
_cell.angle_gamma   90.00
#
_symmetry.space_group_name_H-M   'P 1'
#
loop_
_entity.id
_entity.type
_entity.pdbx_description
1 polymer ?
#
loop_
_entity_poly.entity_id
_entity_poly.type
_entity_poly.pdbx_seq_one_letter_code
_entity_poly.pdbx_strand_id
1 'polypeptide(L)' 'MLQTDYAVSKRTDFYLEGVYQNVHGAPADSVLSHAMINTLSPSATNTQVAVTVGMRHTF' A
#
# COMPACT_ATOMS: atom_id res chain seq x y z
N MET A 1 6.58 1.46 2.56
CA MET A 1 6.24 0.58 1.43
C MET A 1 7.38 -0.39 1.21
N LEU A 2 7.06 -1.63 0.87
CA LEU A 2 8.02 -2.67 0.52
C LEU A 2 7.55 -3.30 -0.80
N GLN A 3 8.47 -3.46 -1.74
CA GLN A 3 8.17 -4.08 -3.03
C GLN A 3 9.18 -5.17 -3.35
N THR A 4 8.70 -6.22 -4.02
CA THR A 4 9.55 -7.24 -4.64
C THR A 4 9.07 -7.51 -6.05
N ASP A 5 10.01 -7.85 -6.93
CA ASP A 5 9.79 -8.05 -8.36
C ASP A 5 10.33 -9.44 -8.76
N TYR A 6 9.62 -10.11 -9.66
CA TYR A 6 10.03 -11.35 -10.29
C TYR A 6 10.05 -11.20 -11.82
N ALA A 7 11.25 -11.24 -12.40
CA ALA A 7 11.44 -11.14 -13.84
C ALA A 7 11.14 -12.47 -14.53
N VAL A 8 10.13 -12.48 -15.40
CA VAL A 8 9.80 -13.63 -16.26
C VAL A 8 10.57 -13.56 -17.58
N SER A 9 10.92 -12.35 -18.03
CA SER A 9 11.77 -12.13 -19.19
C SER A 9 12.56 -10.83 -19.05
N LYS A 10 13.42 -10.51 -20.03
CA LYS A 10 14.13 -9.20 -20.10
C LYS A 10 13.18 -7.99 -20.14
N ARG A 11 11.92 -8.20 -20.53
CA ARG A 11 10.92 -7.15 -20.77
C ARG A 11 9.66 -7.31 -19.95
N THR A 12 9.58 -8.32 -19.09
CA THR A 12 8.35 -8.61 -18.34
C THR A 12 8.68 -9.06 -16.94
N ASP A 13 8.09 -8.38 -15.97
CA ASP A 13 8.14 -8.75 -14.56
C ASP A 13 6.74 -8.71 -13.94
N PHE A 14 6.58 -9.46 -12.87
CA PHE A 14 5.49 -9.29 -11.92
C PHE A 14 6.04 -8.63 -10.67
N TYR A 15 5.26 -7.75 -10.06
CA TYR A 15 5.63 -7.10 -8.82
C TYR A 15 4.54 -7.27 -7.76
N LEU A 16 4.99 -7.37 -6.52
CA LEU A 16 4.16 -7.38 -5.32
C LEU A 16 4.61 -6.21 -4.45
N GLU A 17 3.67 -5.34 -4.11
CA GLU A 17 3.89 -4.19 -3.23
C GLU A 17 3.02 -4.31 -1.98
N GLY A 18 3.62 -4.07 -0.82
CA GLY A 18 2.95 -3.98 0.47
C GLY A 18 3.12 -2.60 1.09
N VAL A 19 2.01 -2.01 1.54
CA VAL A 19 1.98 -0.76 2.29
C VAL A 19 1.33 -1.02 3.63
N TYR A 20 2.05 -0.71 4.70
CA TYR A 20 1.55 -0.68 6.07
C TYR A 20 1.60 0.76 6.55
N GLN A 21 0.46 1.26 7.04
CA GLN A 21 0.36 2.57 7.65
C GLN A 21 -0.27 2.44 9.03
N ASN A 22 0.38 3.06 10.01
CA ASN A 22 -0.17 3.22 11.34
C ASN A 22 -0.08 4.69 11.76
N VAL A 23 -1.17 5.21 12.33
CA VAL A 23 -1.30 6.60 12.75
C VAL A 23 -1.33 6.69 14.28
N HIS A 24 -0.56 7.61 14.82
CA HIS A 24 -0.44 7.86 16.25
C HIS A 24 -0.50 9.36 16.55
N GLY A 25 -0.92 9.72 17.77
CA GLY A 25 -0.87 11.10 18.26
C GLY A 25 -2.02 12.01 17.84
N ALA A 26 -3.01 11.49 17.09
CA ALA A 26 -4.24 12.21 16.82
C ALA A 26 -5.20 12.11 18.03
N PRO A 27 -6.00 13.16 18.32
CA PRO A 27 -7.10 13.07 19.27
C PRO A 27 -8.05 11.93 18.90
N ALA A 28 -8.61 11.24 19.90
CA ALA A 28 -9.64 10.24 19.69
C ALA A 28 -10.79 10.83 18.85
N ASP A 29 -11.32 10.04 17.92
CA ASP A 29 -12.41 10.40 17.00
C ASP A 29 -12.12 11.54 16.00
N SER A 30 -10.86 11.99 15.89
CA SER A 30 -10.46 12.92 14.83
C SER A 30 -10.42 12.24 13.46
N VAL A 31 -10.75 12.97 12.38
CA VAL A 31 -10.47 12.51 11.00
C VAL A 31 -9.00 12.16 10.77
N LEU A 32 -8.10 12.74 11.58
CA LEU A 32 -6.67 12.45 11.54
C LEU A 32 -6.27 11.20 12.33
N SER A 33 -7.18 10.56 13.07
CA SER A 33 -6.89 9.34 13.85
C SER A 33 -7.01 8.04 13.05
N HIS A 34 -7.51 8.13 11.82
CA HIS A 34 -7.73 7.01 10.93
C HIS A 34 -6.57 6.89 9.93
N ALA A 35 -6.08 5.66 9.73
CA ALA A 35 -5.08 5.42 8.68
C ALA A 35 -5.73 5.51 7.30
N MET A 36 -5.08 6.25 6.39
CA MET A 36 -5.53 6.44 5.01
C MET A 36 -4.35 6.34 4.05
N ILE A 37 -4.27 5.23 3.34
CA ILE A 37 -3.39 5.00 2.19
C ILE A 37 -4.08 5.61 0.97
N ASN A 38 -3.35 6.43 0.21
CA ASN A 38 -3.87 7.11 -0.98
C ASN A 38 -4.59 6.14 -1.91
N THR A 39 -5.70 6.59 -2.51
CA THR A 39 -6.59 5.81 -3.40
C THR A 39 -7.47 4.75 -2.74
N LEU A 40 -7.33 4.52 -1.42
CA LEU A 40 -8.20 3.65 -0.63
C LEU A 40 -9.11 4.47 0.30
N SER A 41 -10.26 3.88 0.66
CA SER A 41 -11.09 4.44 1.74
C SER A 41 -10.34 4.39 3.08
N PRO A 42 -10.54 5.37 3.98
CA PRO A 42 -9.94 5.35 5.30
C PRO A 42 -10.29 4.07 6.07
N SER A 43 -9.33 3.56 6.85
CA SER A 43 -9.58 2.48 7.80
C SER A 43 -10.50 2.95 8.92
N ALA A 44 -11.30 2.05 9.50
CA ALA A 44 -12.06 2.33 10.73
C ALA A 44 -11.18 2.33 12.00
N THR A 45 -9.88 2.08 11.84
CA THR A 45 -8.89 2.06 12.91
C THR A 45 -7.68 2.91 12.54
N ASN A 46 -6.74 3.03 13.47
CA ASN A 46 -5.46 3.71 13.25
C ASN A 46 -4.48 2.92 12.37
N THR A 47 -4.87 1.76 11.83
CA THR A 47 -4.01 0.89 11.03
C THR A 47 -4.66 0.59 9.68
N GLN A 48 -3.89 0.68 8.60
CA GLN A 48 -4.30 0.26 7.28
C GLN A 48 -3.18 -0.52 6.59
N VAL A 49 -3.57 -1.59 5.90
CA VAL A 49 -2.65 -2.43 5.12
C VAL A 49 -3.21 -2.55 3.71
N ALA A 50 -2.34 -2.33 2.72
CA ALA A 50 -2.65 -2.53 1.31
C ALA A 50 -1.64 -3.48 0.67
N VAL A 51 -2.12 -4.31 -0.23
CA VAL A 51 -1.31 -5.22 -1.04
C VAL A 51 -1.70 -5.04 -2.50
N THR A 52 -0.71 -4.79 -3.34
CA THR A 52 -0.86 -4.62 -4.78
C THR A 52 -0.06 -5.69 -5.51
N VAL A 53 -0.69 -6.34 -6.48
CA VAL A 53 -0.02 -7.24 -7.43
C VAL A 53 -0.18 -6.65 -8.82
N GLY A 54 0.91 -6.56 -9.58
CA GLY A 54 0.88 -6.05 -10.94
C GLY A 54 1.87 -6.75 -11.86
N MET A 55 1.71 -6.47 -13.16
CA MET A 55 2.59 -6.93 -14.22
C MET A 55 3.11 -5.71 -14.98
N ARG A 56 4.42 -5.65 -15.21
CA ARG A 56 5.06 -4.59 -16.00
C ARG A 56 5.65 -5.19 -17.27
N HIS A 57 5.36 -4.58 -18.40
CA HIS A 57 5.93 -4.93 -19.70
C HIS A 57 6.64 -3.72 -20.33
N THR A 58 7.90 -3.89 -20.74
CA THR A 58 8.72 -2.83 -21.37
C THR A 58 8.90 -3.10 -22.86
N PHE A 59 8.29 -2.23 -23.67
CA PHE A 59 8.34 -2.28 -25.14
C PHE A 59 9.66 -1.75 -25.69
#